data_AF-A0A1I3KQB1-F1
#
_entry.id   AF-A0A1I3KQB1-F1
#
_cell.length_a   1.000
_cell.length_b   1.000
_cell.length_c   1.000
_cell.angle_alpha   90.00
_cell.angle_beta   90.00
_cell.angle_gamma   90.00
#
_symmetry.space_group_name_H-M   'P 1'
#
loop_
_entity.id
_entity.type
_entity.pdbx_description
1 polymer ?
#
loop_
_entity_poly.entity_id
_entity_poly.type
_entity_poly.pdbx_seq_one_letter_code
_entity_poly.pdbx_strand_id
1 'polypeptide(L)'
;MTDINKFLTDLQKSLKHDRQNNGGKSDYNRVKNDIRRLFERNAADVGELADSIFEYWENEYIYRSADLTWEPGEENQNRLAAYLAFLENSDEYQELISDADWEEFGRLVNFEAEDLDVDVLQDLMKILVSKGAY
;
A
#
# COMPACT_ATOMS: atom_id res chain seq x y z
N MET A 1 -12.37 12.25 8.77
CA MET A 1 -11.19 11.85 7.99
C MET A 1 -10.82 10.48 8.50
N THR A 2 -10.96 9.46 7.67
CA THR A 2 -10.55 8.09 8.01
C THR A 2 -9.03 8.03 8.10
N ASP A 3 -8.49 7.02 8.79
CA ASP A 3 -7.03 6.90 8.96
C ASP A 3 -6.33 6.72 7.59
N ILE A 4 -6.99 6.07 6.63
CA ILE A 4 -6.59 5.97 5.22
C ILE A 4 -6.47 7.35 4.54
N ASN A 5 -7.46 8.23 4.73
CA ASN A 5 -7.41 9.58 4.14
C ASN A 5 -6.28 10.43 4.75
N LYS A 6 -6.01 10.25 6.05
CA LYS A 6 -4.88 10.91 6.72
C LYS A 6 -3.55 10.36 6.21
N PHE A 7 -3.43 9.05 6.04
CA PHE A 7 -2.27 8.40 5.41
C PHE A 7 -2.00 8.98 4.02
N LEU A 8 -2.99 9.01 3.14
CA LEU A 8 -2.85 9.57 1.79
C LEU A 8 -2.41 11.03 1.81
N THR A 9 -2.98 11.83 2.72
CA THR A 9 -2.62 13.24 2.88
C THR A 9 -1.17 13.41 3.33
N ASP A 10 -0.68 12.57 4.26
CA ASP A 10 0.69 12.64 4.75
C ASP A 10 1.70 12.12 3.72
N LEU A 11 1.33 11.09 2.94
CA LEU A 11 2.07 10.64 1.76
C LEU A 11 2.26 11.78 0.75
N GLN A 12 1.16 12.45 0.38
CA GLN A 12 1.18 13.59 -0.55
C GLN A 12 2.05 14.74 -0.04
N LYS A 13 1.99 15.04 1.27
CA LYS A 13 2.86 16.06 1.89
C LYS A 13 4.33 15.67 1.80
N SER A 14 4.68 14.41 2.05
CA SER A 14 6.06 13.91 1.95
C SER A 14 6.62 14.13 0.54
N LEU A 15 5.87 13.72 -0.48
CA LEU A 15 6.24 13.90 -1.90
C LEU A 15 6.31 15.36 -2.32
N LYS A 16 5.42 16.21 -1.80
CA LYS A 16 5.42 17.64 -2.06
C LYS A 16 6.64 18.32 -1.42
N HIS A 17 6.99 17.94 -0.20
CA HIS A 17 8.14 18.47 0.51
C HIS A 17 9.46 18.10 -0.19
N ASP A 18 9.61 16.86 -0.65
CA ASP A 18 10.77 16.46 -1.46
C ASP A 18 10.88 17.30 -2.74
N ARG A 19 9.79 17.44 -3.49
CA ARG A 19 9.77 18.28 -4.71
C ARG A 19 10.17 19.72 -4.45
N GLN A 20 9.70 20.32 -3.36
CA GLN A 20 10.03 21.71 -2.99
C GLN A 20 11.53 21.87 -2.69
N ASN A 21 12.16 20.87 -2.07
CA ASN A 21 13.56 20.93 -1.69
C ASN A 21 14.53 20.52 -2.82
N ASN A 22 14.03 19.93 -3.91
CA ASN A 22 14.83 19.37 -5.00
C ASN A 22 14.52 19.97 -6.38
N GLY A 23 14.26 21.27 -6.43
CA GLY A 23 14.12 22.00 -7.70
C GLY A 23 12.88 21.60 -8.52
N GLY A 24 11.82 21.13 -7.85
CA GLY A 24 10.57 20.71 -8.48
C GLY A 24 10.54 19.28 -9.00
N LYS A 25 11.65 18.53 -8.86
CA LYS A 25 11.73 17.12 -9.28
C LYS A 25 11.47 16.20 -8.09
N SER A 26 10.56 15.24 -8.27
CA SER A 26 10.41 14.14 -7.33
C SER A 26 11.49 13.09 -7.63
N ASP A 27 11.94 12.38 -6.60
CA ASP A 27 12.70 11.15 -6.76
C ASP A 27 12.24 10.19 -5.68
N TYR A 28 11.57 9.14 -6.12
CA TYR A 28 11.06 8.13 -5.21
C TYR A 28 12.15 7.57 -4.29
N ASN A 29 13.39 7.42 -4.76
CA ASN A 29 14.47 6.87 -3.94
C ASN A 29 14.82 7.71 -2.71
N ARG A 30 14.53 9.02 -2.73
CA ARG A 30 14.77 9.90 -1.58
C ARG A 30 13.71 9.76 -0.50
N VAL A 31 12.49 9.40 -0.89
CA VAL A 31 11.32 9.38 0.00
C VAL A 31 10.83 7.97 0.34
N LYS A 32 11.28 6.94 -0.38
CA LYS A 32 10.76 5.56 -0.25
C LYS A 32 10.77 5.03 1.18
N ASN A 33 11.85 5.28 1.93
CA ASN A 33 11.97 4.83 3.31
C ASN A 33 10.99 5.55 4.23
N ASP A 34 10.71 6.83 3.99
CA ASP A 34 9.73 7.59 4.77
C ASP A 34 8.31 7.14 4.45
N ILE A 35 8.04 6.81 3.18
CA ILE A 35 6.75 6.30 2.72
C ILE A 35 6.50 4.88 3.27
N ARG A 36 7.49 3.99 3.22
CA ARG A 36 7.43 2.62 3.78
C ARG A 36 7.13 2.66 5.28
N ARG A 37 7.90 3.45 6.05
CA ARG A 37 7.65 3.65 7.49
C ARG A 37 6.28 4.26 7.78
N LEU A 38 5.81 5.16 6.92
CA LEU A 38 4.48 5.73 7.04
C LEU A 38 3.41 4.64 6.83
N PHE A 39 3.57 3.77 5.84
CA PHE A 39 2.64 2.66 5.56
C PHE A 39 2.63 1.65 6.71
N GLU A 40 3.79 1.11 7.08
CA GLU A 40 3.97 0.13 8.17
C GLU A 40 3.35 0.62 9.50
N ARG A 41 3.51 1.92 9.82
CA ARG A 41 2.94 2.50 11.04
C ARG A 41 1.41 2.51 11.04
N ASN A 42 0.78 2.70 9.89
CA ASN A 42 -0.68 2.67 9.81
C ASN A 42 -1.20 1.23 9.70
N ALA A 43 -0.41 0.29 9.19
CA ALA A 43 -0.73 -1.14 9.09
C ALA A 43 -0.11 -1.98 10.23
N ALA A 44 0.01 -1.42 11.45
CA ALA A 44 0.80 -2.03 12.52
C ALA A 44 0.30 -3.42 12.97
N ASP A 45 -1.00 -3.70 12.81
CA ASP A 45 -1.65 -4.91 13.31
C ASP A 45 -1.40 -6.15 12.42
N VAL A 46 -0.80 -5.99 11.23
CA VAL A 46 -0.56 -7.09 10.28
C VAL A 46 0.91 -7.52 10.17
N GLY A 47 1.80 -6.96 10.99
CA GLY A 47 3.20 -7.38 11.05
C GLY A 47 3.94 -7.32 9.71
N GLU A 48 4.64 -8.39 9.36
CA GLU A 48 5.45 -8.47 8.13
C GLU A 48 4.62 -8.42 6.84
N LEU A 49 3.31 -8.73 6.90
CA LEU A 49 2.41 -8.61 5.75
C LEU A 49 2.34 -7.18 5.19
N ALA A 50 2.38 -6.17 6.06
CA ALA A 50 2.40 -4.77 5.62
C ALA A 50 3.61 -4.50 4.73
N ASP A 51 4.75 -5.08 5.08
CA ASP A 51 5.97 -4.92 4.33
C ASP A 51 5.91 -5.65 2.98
N SER A 52 5.50 -6.91 3.00
CA SER A 52 5.30 -7.73 1.80
C SER A 52 4.36 -7.06 0.78
N ILE A 53 3.26 -6.46 1.23
CA ILE A 53 2.33 -5.71 0.36
C ILE A 53 2.96 -4.41 -0.15
N PHE A 54 3.71 -3.68 0.69
CA PHE A 54 4.40 -2.47 0.28
C PHE A 54 5.44 -2.75 -0.81
N GLU A 55 6.24 -3.80 -0.62
CA GLU A 55 7.24 -4.23 -1.60
C GLU A 55 6.61 -4.67 -2.91
N TYR A 56 5.47 -5.36 -2.87
CA TYR A 56 4.71 -5.68 -4.06
C TYR A 56 4.30 -4.41 -4.82
N TRP A 57 3.67 -3.44 -4.13
CA TRP A 57 3.27 -2.17 -4.72
C TRP A 57 4.47 -1.43 -5.35
N GLU A 58 5.58 -1.36 -4.63
CA GLU A 58 6.79 -0.69 -5.08
C GLU A 58 7.34 -1.33 -6.36
N ASN A 59 7.41 -2.67 -6.39
CA ASN A 59 7.90 -3.40 -7.54
C ASN A 59 6.95 -3.31 -8.75
N GLU A 60 5.65 -3.41 -8.53
CA GLU A 60 4.67 -3.49 -9.62
C GLU A 60 4.35 -2.12 -10.23
N TYR A 61 4.21 -1.09 -9.39
CA TYR A 61 3.69 0.20 -9.84
C TYR A 61 4.73 1.31 -9.88
N ILE A 62 5.82 1.17 -9.13
CA ILE A 62 6.89 2.18 -9.11
C ILE A 62 8.02 1.75 -10.02
N TYR A 63 8.71 0.65 -9.73
CA TYR A 63 9.92 0.27 -10.46
C TYR A 63 9.67 -0.23 -11.89
N ARG A 64 8.45 -0.67 -12.22
CA ARG A 64 8.06 -1.00 -13.60
C ARG A 64 7.64 0.22 -14.42
N SER A 65 7.46 1.39 -13.80
CA SER A 65 7.07 2.61 -14.51
C SER A 65 8.15 3.02 -15.51
N ALA A 66 7.72 3.43 -16.70
CA ALA A 66 8.62 3.93 -17.74
C ALA A 66 9.18 5.33 -17.40
N ASP A 67 8.58 6.03 -16.43
CA ASP A 67 9.01 7.35 -15.99
C ASP A 67 9.01 7.50 -14.46
N LEU A 68 10.06 6.96 -13.83
CA LEU A 68 10.30 7.04 -12.39
C LEU A 68 10.34 8.47 -11.83
N THR A 69 10.56 9.49 -12.68
CA THR A 69 10.67 10.89 -12.26
C THR A 69 9.39 11.41 -11.64
N TRP A 70 8.24 10.86 -12.06
CA TRP A 70 6.92 11.28 -11.60
C TRP A 70 6.27 10.28 -10.65
N GLU A 71 6.98 9.23 -10.28
CA GLU A 71 6.48 8.22 -9.37
C GLU A 71 6.76 8.54 -7.89
N PRO A 72 5.88 8.11 -6.97
CA PRO A 72 4.53 7.60 -7.23
C PRO A 72 3.60 8.70 -7.76
N GLY A 73 2.96 8.45 -8.91
CA GLY A 73 1.89 9.31 -9.44
C GLY A 73 0.64 9.30 -8.55
N GLU A 74 -0.35 10.16 -8.81
CA GLU A 74 -1.59 10.21 -8.00
C GLU A 74 -2.33 8.86 -7.99
N GLU A 75 -2.39 8.17 -9.13
CA GLU A 75 -2.99 6.84 -9.21
C GLU A 75 -2.27 5.84 -8.28
N ASN A 76 -0.94 5.80 -8.32
CA ASN A 76 -0.15 4.88 -7.51
C ASN A 76 -0.18 5.23 -6.02
N GLN A 77 -0.31 6.52 -5.67
CA GLN A 77 -0.57 6.95 -4.29
C GLN A 77 -1.94 6.46 -3.80
N ASN A 78 -2.98 6.60 -4.63
CA ASN A 78 -4.32 6.15 -4.28
C ASN A 78 -4.41 4.62 -4.20
N ARG A 79 -3.69 3.88 -5.05
CA ARG A 79 -3.53 2.41 -4.93
C ARG A 79 -2.93 2.03 -3.59
N LEU A 80 -1.84 2.67 -3.17
CA LEU A 80 -1.23 2.38 -1.87
C LEU A 80 -2.20 2.67 -0.70
N ALA A 81 -3.04 3.71 -0.81
CA ALA A 81 -4.10 3.95 0.16
C ALA A 81 -5.18 2.85 0.16
N ALA A 82 -5.53 2.31 -1.00
CA ALA A 82 -6.42 1.15 -1.10
C ALA A 82 -5.79 -0.11 -0.46
N TYR A 83 -4.48 -0.27 -0.55
CA TYR A 83 -3.78 -1.42 0.03
C TYR A 83 -3.79 -1.34 1.55
N LEU A 84 -3.62 -0.12 2.10
CA LEU A 84 -3.84 0.12 3.52
C LEU A 84 -5.29 -0.15 3.93
N ALA A 85 -6.27 0.28 3.10
CA ALA A 85 -7.68 0.03 3.38
C ALA A 85 -8.00 -1.48 3.46
N PHE A 86 -7.41 -2.29 2.58
CA PHE A 86 -7.50 -3.75 2.67
C PHE A 86 -6.96 -4.28 4.01
N LEU A 87 -5.76 -3.84 4.41
CA LEU A 87 -5.13 -4.26 5.67
C LEU A 87 -5.93 -3.83 6.91
N GLU A 88 -6.65 -2.71 6.84
CA GLU A 88 -7.54 -2.20 7.90
C GLU A 88 -8.96 -2.78 7.84
N ASN A 89 -9.23 -3.78 6.98
CA ASN A 89 -10.57 -4.37 6.77
C ASN A 89 -11.63 -3.30 6.40
N SER A 90 -11.24 -2.32 5.57
CA SER A 90 -12.07 -1.22 5.08
C SER A 90 -12.46 -1.42 3.61
N ASP A 91 -13.68 -0.98 3.27
CA ASP A 91 -14.20 -0.96 1.90
C ASP A 91 -13.77 0.28 1.10
N GLU A 92 -13.01 1.19 1.70
CA GLU A 92 -12.51 2.39 1.02
C GLU A 92 -11.55 2.05 -0.12
N TYR A 93 -11.73 2.69 -1.28
CA TYR A 93 -10.83 2.61 -2.44
C TYR A 93 -10.64 1.21 -3.07
N GLN A 94 -11.47 0.22 -2.70
CA GLN A 94 -11.34 -1.15 -3.24
C GLN A 94 -11.44 -1.22 -4.77
N GLU A 95 -12.11 -0.25 -5.41
CA GLU A 95 -12.20 -0.13 -6.87
C GLU A 95 -10.85 0.14 -7.56
N LEU A 96 -9.82 0.52 -6.78
CA LEU A 96 -8.46 0.76 -7.27
C LEU A 96 -7.57 -0.49 -7.20
N ILE A 97 -8.06 -1.57 -6.57
CA ILE A 97 -7.35 -2.84 -6.45
C ILE A 97 -7.77 -3.73 -7.64
N SER A 98 -6.80 -4.07 -8.49
CA SER A 98 -7.03 -4.92 -9.66
C SER A 98 -7.15 -6.40 -9.28
N ASP A 99 -7.67 -7.22 -10.20
CA ASP A 99 -7.75 -8.67 -10.00
C ASP A 99 -6.38 -9.29 -9.72
N ALA A 100 -5.33 -8.79 -10.39
CA ALA A 100 -3.95 -9.25 -10.18
C ALA A 100 -3.42 -8.87 -8.78
N ASP A 101 -3.80 -7.69 -8.27
CA ASP A 101 -3.44 -7.27 -6.91
C ASP A 101 -4.13 -8.16 -5.88
N TRP A 102 -5.42 -8.46 -6.08
CA TRP A 102 -6.16 -9.38 -5.21
C TRP A 102 -5.51 -10.78 -5.17
N GLU A 103 -5.15 -11.32 -6.33
CA GLU A 103 -4.43 -12.61 -6.41
C GLU A 103 -3.08 -12.58 -5.67
N GLU A 104 -2.33 -11.49 -5.75
CA GLU A 104 -1.10 -11.33 -4.99
C GLU A 104 -1.38 -11.21 -3.49
N PHE A 105 -2.39 -10.46 -3.08
CA PHE A 105 -2.77 -10.36 -1.66
C PHE A 105 -3.15 -11.71 -1.08
N GLY A 106 -3.90 -12.54 -1.83
CA GLY A 106 -4.19 -13.91 -1.41
C GLY A 106 -2.93 -14.73 -1.19
N ARG A 107 -1.93 -14.61 -2.09
CA ARG A 107 -0.64 -15.30 -1.93
C ARG A 107 0.15 -14.80 -0.72
N LEU A 108 0.23 -13.48 -0.52
CA LEU A 108 0.95 -12.87 0.59
C LEU A 108 0.30 -13.15 1.94
N VAL A 109 -1.04 -13.03 2.05
CA VAL A 109 -1.77 -13.37 3.28
C VAL A 109 -1.58 -14.84 3.65
N ASN A 110 -1.65 -15.75 2.68
CA ASN A 110 -1.40 -17.17 2.94
C ASN A 110 0.07 -17.44 3.35
N PHE A 111 1.02 -16.68 2.80
CA PHE A 111 2.44 -16.81 3.15
C PHE A 111 2.73 -16.38 4.59
N GLU A 112 2.12 -15.28 5.03
CA GLU A 112 2.30 -14.72 6.39
C GLU A 112 1.32 -15.29 7.42
N ALA A 113 0.46 -16.25 7.04
CA ALA A 113 -0.67 -16.70 7.84
C ALA A 113 -0.29 -17.27 9.21
N GLU A 114 0.91 -17.83 9.37
CA GLU A 114 1.38 -18.38 10.64
C GLU A 114 1.74 -17.29 11.67
N ASP A 115 2.07 -16.09 11.21
CA ASP A 115 2.51 -14.97 12.03
C ASP A 115 1.42 -13.92 12.30
N LEU A 116 0.30 -14.01 11.57
CA LEU A 116 -0.86 -13.14 11.75
C LEU A 116 -1.72 -13.55 12.96
N ASP A 117 -2.28 -12.55 13.65
CA ASP A 117 -3.34 -12.80 14.61
C ASP A 117 -4.54 -13.47 13.92
N VAL A 118 -5.16 -14.45 14.59
CA VAL A 118 -6.24 -15.26 13.99
C VAL A 118 -7.44 -14.40 13.60
N ASP A 119 -7.77 -13.37 14.38
CA ASP A 119 -8.92 -12.50 14.07
C ASP A 119 -8.62 -11.63 12.84
N VAL A 120 -7.39 -11.12 12.75
CA VAL A 120 -6.89 -10.37 11.58
C VAL A 120 -6.89 -11.25 10.32
N LEU A 121 -6.35 -12.48 10.41
CA LEU A 121 -6.32 -13.42 9.30
C LEU A 121 -7.75 -13.75 8.82
N GLN A 122 -8.69 -13.97 9.74
CA GLN A 122 -10.08 -14.25 9.38
C GLN A 122 -10.73 -13.09 8.62
N ASP A 123 -10.49 -11.86 9.06
CA ASP A 123 -11.02 -10.66 8.42
C ASP A 123 -10.47 -10.49 6.99
N LEU A 124 -9.15 -10.61 6.81
CA LEU A 124 -8.51 -10.52 5.49
C LEU A 124 -8.99 -11.64 4.56
N MET A 125 -9.04 -12.88 5.05
CA MET A 125 -9.52 -14.03 4.26
C MET A 125 -10.97 -13.88 3.83
N LYS A 126 -11.83 -13.27 4.65
CA LYS A 126 -13.23 -12.99 4.30
C LYS A 126 -13.32 -12.03 3.11
N ILE A 127 -12.50 -10.97 3.09
CA ILE A 127 -12.42 -10.04 1.95
C ILE A 127 -11.93 -10.81 0.71
N LEU A 128 -10.81 -11.52 0.82
CA LEU A 128 -10.18 -12.27 -0.26
C LEU A 128 -11.12 -13.29 -0.93
N VAL A 129 -11.85 -14.07 -0.13
CA VAL A 129 -12.87 -15.01 -0.64
C VAL A 129 -13.98 -14.29 -1.38
N SER A 130 -14.42 -13.11 -0.90
CA SER A 130 -15.44 -12.31 -1.59
C SER A 130 -14.98 -11.78 -2.95
N LYS A 131 -13.66 -11.61 -3.13
CA LYS A 131 -13.02 -11.18 -4.38
C LYS A 131 -12.59 -12.34 -5.28
N GLY A 132 -12.70 -13.59 -4.81
CA GLY A 132 -12.28 -14.77 -5.57
C GLY A 132 -10.77 -14.98 -5.63
N ALA A 133 -10.01 -14.36 -4.71
CA ALA A 133 -8.56 -14.42 -4.67
C ALA A 133 -8.09 -15.15 -3.40
N TYR A 134 -7.98 -16.47 -3.44
CA TYR A 134 -7.68 -17.32 -2.29
C TYR A 134 -6.62 -18.38 -2.60
#